data_AF-A0A1E8CZP5-F1
#
_entry.id   AF-A0A1E8CZP5-F1
#
_cell.length_a   1.000
_cell.length_b   1.000
_cell.length_c   1.000
_cell.angle_alpha   90.00
_cell.angle_beta   90.00
_cell.angle_gamma   90.00
#
_symmetry.space_group_name_H-M   'P 1'
#
loop_
_entity.id
_entity.type
_entity.pdbx_description
1 polymer ?
#
loop_
_entity_poly.entity_id
_entity_poly.type
_entity_poly.pdbx_seq_one_letter_code
_entity_poly.pdbx_strand_id
1 'polypeptide(L)' 'MPDHHHLRCPFCAGEDLSPFPDPTAVWSCLDCARVFRVRVVQPASVTGWGVLGVVSPLAAAA' A
#
# COMPACT_ATOMS: atom_id res chain seq x y z
N MET A 1 -8.19 17.96 9.63
CA MET A 1 -6.86 17.30 9.66
C MET A 1 -6.93 16.26 8.57
N PRO A 2 -6.05 16.27 7.55
CA PRO A 2 -6.27 15.42 6.38
C PRO A 2 -6.22 13.96 6.82
N ASP A 3 -7.32 13.26 6.57
CA ASP A 3 -7.53 11.86 6.90
C ASP A 3 -6.36 11.05 6.33
N HIS A 4 -5.58 10.45 7.23
CA HIS A 4 -4.63 9.42 6.84
C HIS A 4 -5.44 8.38 6.06
N HIS A 5 -5.29 8.34 4.74
CA HIS A 5 -5.71 7.18 3.96
C HIS A 5 -4.83 6.02 4.42
N HIS A 6 -5.22 5.39 5.52
CA HIS A 6 -4.60 4.21 6.06
C HIS A 6 -4.67 3.14 4.98
N LEU A 7 -3.54 2.84 4.38
CA LEU A 7 -3.41 1.66 3.53
C LEU A 7 -3.81 0.46 4.39
N ARG A 8 -4.80 -0.30 3.92
CA ARG A 8 -5.26 -1.52 4.60
C ARG A 8 -4.79 -2.74 3.83
N CYS A 9 -4.46 -3.81 4.54
CA CYS A 9 -4.15 -5.08 3.95
C CYS A 9 -5.35 -5.59 3.14
N PRO A 10 -5.21 -5.91 1.84
CA PRO A 10 -6.33 -6.39 1.03
C PRO A 10 -6.83 -7.78 1.45
N PHE A 11 -6.09 -8.49 2.31
CA PHE A 11 -6.42 -9.86 2.72
C PHE A 11 -7.08 -9.94 4.09
N CYS A 12 -6.57 -9.22 5.09
CA CYS A 12 -7.09 -9.24 6.45
C CYS A 12 -7.71 -7.90 6.91
N ALA A 13 -7.70 -6.88 6.05
CA ALA A 13 -8.11 -5.51 6.38
C ALA A 13 -7.30 -4.83 7.50
N GLY A 14 -6.20 -5.44 7.96
CA GLY A 14 -5.31 -4.88 8.98
C GLY A 14 -4.59 -3.61 8.50
N GLU A 15 -4.26 -2.74 9.44
CA GLU A 15 -3.62 -1.44 9.18
C GLU A 15 -2.11 -1.47 9.49
N ASP A 16 -1.62 -2.57 10.07
CA ASP A 16 -0.23 -2.77 10.45
C ASP A 16 0.59 -3.25 9.24
N LEU A 17 0.98 -2.28 8.40
CA LEU A 17 1.74 -2.50 7.18
C LEU A 17 3.15 -1.91 7.30
N SER A 18 4.16 -2.71 6.95
CA SER A 18 5.56 -2.30 6.97
C SER A 18 6.16 -2.32 5.56
N PRO A 19 6.82 -1.23 5.12
CA PRO A 19 7.54 -1.22 3.86
C PRO A 19 8.80 -2.09 3.96
N PHE A 20 9.09 -2.84 2.90
CA PHE A 20 10.36 -3.55 2.77
C PHE A 20 11.48 -2.54 2.48
N PRO A 21 12.70 -2.72 3.03
CA PRO A 21 13.83 -1.80 2.82
C PRO A 21 14.38 -1.78 1.38
N ASP A 22 13.87 -2.64 0.51
CA ASP A 22 14.31 -2.81 -0.87
C ASP A 22 13.56 -1.83 -1.80
N PRO A 23 14.18 -1.30 -2.88
CA PRO A 23 13.57 -0.31 -3.79
C PRO A 23 12.36 -0.83 -4.60
N THR A 24 11.92 -2.07 -4.36
CA THR A 24 10.86 -2.75 -5.12
C THR A 24 9.43 -2.33 -4.78
N ALA A 25 9.23 -1.34 -3.91
CA ALA A 25 7.90 -0.88 -3.46
C ALA A 25 7.03 -2.04 -2.93
N VAL A 26 7.65 -2.94 -2.18
CA VAL A 26 7.01 -4.11 -1.56
C VAL A 26 6.66 -3.77 -0.11
N TRP A 27 5.47 -4.18 0.31
CA TRP A 27 4.94 -3.96 1.66
C TRP A 27 4.49 -5.31 2.24
N SER A 28 4.71 -5.51 3.53
CA SER A 28 4.23 -6.67 4.28
C SER A 28 3.24 -6.26 5.35
N CYS A 29 2.20 -7.06 5.56
CA CYS A 29 1.30 -6.89 6.69
C CYS A 29 1.82 -7.70 7.88
N LEU A 30 1.94 -7.06 9.04
CA LEU A 30 2.44 -7.69 10.27
C LEU A 30 1.38 -8.57 10.96
N ASP A 31 0.09 -8.32 10.74
CA ASP A 31 -1.00 -9.17 11.28
C ASP A 31 -1.08 -10.54 10.60
N CYS A 32 -1.04 -10.56 9.26
CA CYS A 32 -1.30 -11.76 8.47
C CYS A 32 -0.08 -12.28 7.70
N ALA A 33 1.08 -11.66 7.89
CA ALA A 33 2.37 -11.99 7.26
C ALA A 33 2.37 -12.01 5.73
N ARG A 34 1.38 -11.36 5.08
CA ARG A 34 1.26 -11.33 3.61
C ARG A 34 2.05 -10.17 3.02
N VAL A 35 2.72 -10.46 1.90
CA VAL A 35 3.54 -9.51 1.16
C VAL A 35 2.82 -9.13 -0.14
N PHE A 36 2.77 -7.84 -0.45
CA PHE A 36 2.15 -7.30 -1.65
C PHE A 36 2.94 -6.10 -2.19
N ARG A 37 2.73 -5.76 -3.46
CA ARG A 37 3.36 -4.58 -4.07
C ARG A 37 2.44 -3.37 -4.00
N VAL A 38 3.01 -2.20 -3.81
CA VAL A 38 2.30 -0.92 -3.91
C VAL A 38 2.84 -0.12 -5.08
N ARG A 39 2.00 0.73 -5.65
CA ARG A 39 2.35 1.69 -6.69
C ARG A 39 1.89 3.07 -6.26
N VAL A 40 2.62 4.10 -6.65
CA VAL A 40 2.14 5.48 -6.51
C VAL A 40 0.99 5.67 -7.50
N VAL A 41 -0.21 5.97 -6.99
CA VAL A 41 -1.38 6.29 -7.83
C VAL A 41 -1.53 7.80 -8.04
N GLN A 42 -1.04 8.61 -7.09
CA GLN A 42 -0.88 10.05 -7.28
C GLN A 42 0.48 10.48 -6.75
N PRO A 43 1.34 11.10 -7.58
CA PRO A 43 2.60 11.64 -7.10
C PRO A 43 2.31 12.72 -6.05
N ALA A 44 3.12 12.73 -4.99
CA ALA A 44 3.11 13.80 -4.01
C ALA A 44 3.27 15.13 -4.76
N SER A 45 2.24 15.99 -4.72
CA SER A 45 2.39 17.36 -5.21
C SER A 45 3.28 18.13 -4.24
N VAL A 46 3.90 19.21 -4.71
CA VAL A 46 4.82 20.04 -3.89
C VAL A 46 4.18 20.58 -2.59
N THR A 47 2.84 20.52 -2.50
CA THR A 47 2.01 20.97 -1.38
C THR A 47 1.35 19.83 -0.58
N GLY A 48 1.59 18.55 -0.89
CA GLY A 48 0.86 17.45 -0.27
C GLY A 48 1.50 16.06 -0.37
N TRP A 49 0.96 15.11 0.39
CA TRP A 49 1.41 13.72 0.45
C TRP A 49 0.96 12.94 -0.80
N GLY A 50 1.79 12.00 -1.26
CA GLY A 50 1.47 11.14 -2.39
C GLY A 50 0.52 10.01 -2.00
N VAL A 51 -0.38 9.61 -2.90
CA VAL A 51 -1.29 8.49 -2.66
C VAL A 51 -0.66 7.21 -3.21
N LEU A 52 -0.51 6.20 -2.35
CA LEU A 52 -0.11 4.85 -2.73
C LEU A 52 -1.37 4.00 -2.94
N GLY A 53 -1.36 3.16 -3.96
CA GLY A 53 -2.38 2.15 -4.22
C GLY A 53 -1.74 0.76 -4.25
N VAL A 54 -2.45 -0.25 -3.78
CA VAL A 54 -1.97 -1.63 -3.80
C VAL A 54 -2.11 -2.22 -5.21
N VAL A 55 -1.05 -2.86 -5.71
CA VAL A 55 -1.09 -3.66 -6.94
C VAL A 55 -1.56 -5.06 -6.55
N SER A 56 -2.86 -5.31 -6.65
CA SER A 56 -3.39 -6.67 -6.43
C SER A 56 -3.20 -7.50 -7.71
N PRO A 57 -2.50 -8.64 -7.68
CA PRO A 57 -2.34 -9.49 -8.86
C PRO A 57 -3.66 -10.15 -9.30
N LEU A 58 -4.70 -10.16 -8.44
CA LEU A 58 -5.99 -10.79 -8.72
C LEU A 58 -6.97 -9.88 -9.49
N ALA A 59 -6.60 -8.65 -9.83
CA ALA A 59 -7.47 -7.76 -10.61
C ALA A 59 -7.43 -8.02 -12.13
N ALA A 60 -6.53 -8.89 -12.61
CA ALA A 60 -6.35 -9.19 -14.04
C ALA A 60 -7.21 -10.36 -14.56
N ALA A 61 -8.14 -10.87 -13.76
CA ALA A 61 -9.06 -11.94 -14.16
C ALA A 61 -10.51 -11.43 -14.21
N ALA A 62 -10.84 -10.65 -15.23
CA ALA A 62 -12.21 -10.35 -15.63
C ALA A 62 -12.28 -10.18 -17.15
#